data_AF-A0A9Q3BIW2-F1
#
_entry.id   AF-A0A9Q3BIW2-F1
#
_cell.length_a   1.000
_cell.length_b   1.000
_cell.length_c   1.000
_cell.angle_alpha   90.00
_cell.angle_beta   90.00
_cell.angle_gamma   90.00
#
_symmetry.space_group_name_H-M   'P 1'
#
loop_
_entity.id
_entity.type
_entity.pdbx_description
1 polymer ?
#
loop_
_entity_poly.entity_id
_entity_poly.type
_entity_poly.pdbx_seq_one_letter_code
_entity_poly.pdbx_strand_id
1 'polypeptide(L)'
;MFIENFSQVASPLRRVTREESDLDLDQKFEESFHKLRRIVGEEITLKKSDHDKGEGKIRLAVDSSYIAAGAVLTQEDKEGKGRPFLYESITFSKWESKYSQIKL
;
A
#
# COMPACT_ATOMS: atom_id res chain seq x y z
N MET A 1 0.32 -2.37 7.20
CA MET A 1 -1.09 -1.90 7.12
C MET A 1 -1.37 -1.62 5.66
N PHE A 2 -2.32 -2.28 5.00
CA PHE A 2 -2.60 -1.92 3.60
C PHE A 2 -3.44 -0.69 3.59
N ILE A 3 -3.16 0.13 2.60
CA ILE A 3 -4.15 1.01 2.05
C ILE A 3 -4.08 0.74 0.55
N GLU A 4 -5.17 0.26 -0.02
CA GLU A 4 -5.23 0.00 -1.46
C GLU A 4 -4.86 1.29 -2.20
N ASN A 5 -3.95 1.17 -3.18
CA ASN A 5 -3.40 2.31 -3.92
C ASN A 5 -2.79 3.39 -3.01
N PHE A 6 -2.17 3.01 -1.86
CA PHE A 6 -1.62 3.97 -0.88
C PHE A 6 -0.78 5.07 -1.53
N SER A 7 0.13 4.72 -2.43
CA SER A 7 0.98 5.69 -3.13
C SER A 7 0.18 6.73 -3.92
N GLN A 8 -0.95 6.33 -4.49
CA GLN A 8 -1.86 7.25 -5.18
C GLN A 8 -2.63 8.10 -4.18
N VAL A 9 -3.18 7.48 -3.11
CA VAL A 9 -3.94 8.18 -2.08
C VAL A 9 -3.07 9.19 -1.31
N ALA A 10 -1.81 8.85 -1.01
CA ALA A 10 -0.86 9.67 -0.29
C ALA A 10 -0.10 10.67 -1.18
N SER A 11 -0.24 10.60 -2.50
CA SER A 11 0.47 11.46 -3.45
C SER A 11 0.23 12.97 -3.18
N PRO A 12 -1.02 13.44 -2.96
CA PRO A 12 -1.27 14.86 -2.63
C PRO A 12 -0.63 15.29 -1.30
N LEU A 13 -0.62 14.41 -0.29
CA LEU A 13 0.06 14.69 0.98
C LEU A 13 1.58 14.81 0.78
N ARG A 14 2.15 13.94 -0.06
CA ARG A 14 3.60 13.94 -0.32
C ARG A 14 4.05 15.18 -1.09
N ARG A 15 3.18 15.72 -1.95
CA ARG A 15 3.42 16.96 -2.70
C ARG A 15 3.68 18.13 -1.75
N VAL A 16 2.82 18.33 -0.75
CA VAL A 16 2.92 19.48 0.17
C VAL A 16 4.08 19.36 1.17
N THR A 17 4.61 18.16 1.40
CA THR A 17 5.77 17.94 2.29
C THR A 17 7.14 18.09 1.63
N ARG A 18 7.20 18.41 0.32
CA ARG A 18 8.47 18.67 -0.36
C ARG A 18 8.91 20.12 -0.10
N GLU A 19 10.16 20.31 0.34
CA GLU A 19 10.80 21.58 0.75
C GLU A 19 10.63 22.77 -0.22
N GLU A 20 10.30 22.52 -1.49
CA GLU A 20 10.20 23.53 -2.56
C GLU A 20 8.75 23.96 -2.87
N SER A 21 7.76 23.55 -2.08
CA SER A 21 6.35 23.80 -2.36
C SER A 21 5.76 24.73 -1.31
N ASP A 22 5.10 25.81 -1.74
CA ASP A 22 4.19 26.54 -0.86
C ASP A 22 3.18 25.53 -0.27
N LEU A 23 2.90 25.64 1.03
CA LEU A 23 1.94 24.81 1.76
C LEU A 23 0.51 25.08 1.26
N ASP A 24 0.22 24.66 0.04
CA ASP A 24 -1.09 24.78 -0.59
C ASP A 24 -1.92 23.55 -0.22
N LEU A 25 -2.67 23.71 0.88
CA LEU A 25 -3.64 22.73 1.38
C LEU A 25 -4.92 22.80 0.51
N ASP A 26 -4.75 22.44 -0.76
CA ASP A 26 -5.84 22.41 -1.72
C ASP A 26 -6.88 21.33 -1.39
N GLN A 27 -8.01 21.36 -2.08
CA GLN A 27 -9.08 20.37 -1.90
C GLN A 27 -8.59 18.92 -2.05
N LYS A 28 -7.60 18.68 -2.92
CA LYS A 28 -7.04 17.33 -3.15
C LYS A 28 -6.24 16.84 -1.94
N PHE A 29 -5.54 17.72 -1.23
CA PHE A 29 -4.91 17.39 0.04
C PHE A 29 -5.94 16.89 1.05
N GLU A 30 -7.02 17.64 1.26
CA GLU A 30 -8.04 17.34 2.28
C GLU A 30 -8.79 16.04 1.97
N GLU A 31 -9.14 15.83 0.70
CA GLU A 31 -9.76 14.58 0.23
C GLU A 31 -8.85 13.37 0.49
N SER A 32 -7.56 13.48 0.18
CA SER A 32 -6.58 12.43 0.46
C SER A 32 -6.39 12.17 1.95
N PHE A 33 -6.33 13.23 2.76
CA PHE A 33 -6.17 13.13 4.21
C PHE A 33 -7.36 12.43 4.87
N HIS A 34 -8.59 12.86 4.55
CA HIS A 34 -9.81 12.23 5.05
C HIS A 34 -9.97 10.80 4.58
N LYS A 35 -9.63 10.51 3.32
CA LYS A 35 -9.67 9.15 2.79
C LYS A 35 -8.71 8.23 3.56
N LEU A 36 -7.49 8.67 3.84
CA LEU A 36 -6.54 7.90 4.65
C LEU A 36 -7.04 7.70 6.08
N ARG A 37 -7.56 8.75 6.72
CA ARG A 37 -8.09 8.67 8.08
C ARG A 37 -9.22 7.64 8.18
N ARG A 38 -10.09 7.59 7.17
CA ARG A 38 -11.18 6.61 7.11
C ARG A 38 -10.68 5.19 6.96
N ILE A 39 -9.77 4.95 6.02
CA ILE A 39 -9.22 3.61 5.76
C ILE A 39 -8.50 3.05 6.99
N VAL A 40 -7.71 3.91 7.66
CA VAL A 40 -7.00 3.53 8.89
C VAL A 40 -7.97 3.32 10.06
N GLY A 41 -9.06 4.10 10.12
CA GLY A 41 -10.01 4.10 11.23
C GLY A 41 -11.08 3.01 11.19
N GLU A 42 -11.45 2.48 10.02
CA GLU A 42 -12.67 1.68 9.88
C GLU A 42 -12.48 0.20 9.48
N GLU A 43 -11.43 -0.20 8.74
CA GLU A 43 -11.51 -1.47 7.97
C GLU A 43 -10.23 -2.30 7.88
N ILE A 44 -9.51 -2.59 8.96
CA ILE A 44 -8.34 -3.50 8.83
C ILE A 44 -8.29 -4.57 9.93
N THR A 45 -8.87 -5.73 9.62
CA THR A 45 -8.68 -6.98 10.38
C THR A 45 -7.47 -7.72 9.81
N LEU A 46 -6.29 -7.52 10.40
CA LEU A 46 -5.09 -8.31 10.07
C LEU A 46 -5.08 -9.61 10.89
N LYS A 47 -4.76 -10.74 10.24
CA LYS A 47 -4.38 -11.96 10.97
C LYS A 47 -2.99 -11.73 11.59
N LYS A 48 -2.75 -12.23 12.79
CA LYS A 48 -1.39 -12.30 13.35
C LYS A 48 -0.53 -13.23 12.48
N SER A 49 0.68 -12.82 12.14
CA SER A 49 1.65 -13.69 11.46
C SER A 49 2.00 -14.84 12.40
N ASP A 50 1.73 -16.06 11.98
CA ASP A 50 1.97 -17.24 12.79
C ASP A 50 2.97 -18.14 12.02
N HIS A 51 4.04 -18.51 12.70
CA HIS A 51 5.24 -19.12 12.11
C HIS A 51 5.49 -20.53 12.62
N ASP A 52 4.53 -21.10 13.34
CA ASP A 52 4.63 -22.44 13.91
C ASP A 52 4.58 -23.54 12.85
N LYS A 53 5.14 -24.70 13.20
CA LYS A 53 5.17 -25.90 12.34
C LYS A 53 3.73 -26.37 12.10
N GLY A 54 3.22 -26.15 10.88
CA GLY A 54 1.86 -26.51 10.46
C GLY A 54 1.03 -25.36 9.90
N GLU A 55 1.60 -24.15 9.87
CA GLU A 55 0.98 -22.96 9.29
C GLU A 55 0.86 -23.04 7.75
N GLY A 56 -0.22 -22.44 7.23
CA GLY A 56 -0.52 -22.41 5.80
C GLY A 56 0.51 -21.62 4.98
N LYS A 57 0.52 -21.83 3.66
CA LYS A 57 1.52 -21.21 2.77
C LYS A 57 1.39 -19.68 2.79
N ILE A 58 2.53 -19.01 2.84
CA ILE A 58 2.61 -17.55 2.65
C ILE A 58 2.67 -17.27 1.14
N ARG A 59 1.80 -16.37 0.67
CA ARG A 59 1.78 -15.88 -0.71
C ARG A 59 1.98 -14.37 -0.71
N LEU A 60 2.92 -13.92 -1.54
CA LEU A 60 3.15 -12.52 -1.84
C LEU A 60 2.52 -12.19 -3.19
N ALA A 61 1.50 -11.34 -3.20
CA ALA A 61 0.96 -10.76 -4.42
C ALA A 61 1.44 -9.31 -4.54
N VAL A 62 2.00 -8.96 -5.70
CA VAL A 62 2.58 -7.64 -5.98
C VAL A 62 1.91 -7.09 -7.23
N ASP A 63 1.51 -5.83 -7.16
CA ASP A 63 1.07 -5.06 -8.32
C ASP A 63 1.88 -3.77 -8.40
N SER A 64 2.21 -3.33 -9.61
CA SER A 64 3.05 -2.15 -9.81
C SER A 64 2.57 -1.27 -10.96
N SER A 65 2.72 0.04 -10.76
CA SER A 65 2.57 1.08 -11.77
C SER A 65 3.90 1.77 -12.03
N TYR A 66 3.96 2.69 -12.98
CA TYR A 66 5.15 3.52 -13.18
C TYR A 66 5.51 4.41 -11.97
N ILE A 67 4.62 4.60 -10.99
CA ILE A 67 4.85 5.47 -9.84
C ILE A 67 5.32 4.68 -8.61
N ALA A 68 4.83 3.46 -8.44
CA ALA A 68 4.98 2.70 -7.20
C ALA A 68 4.62 1.23 -7.38
N ALA A 69 5.08 0.40 -6.45
CA ALA A 69 4.62 -0.96 -6.25
C ALA A 69 3.87 -1.11 -4.92
N GLY A 70 2.81 -1.91 -4.94
CA GLY A 70 2.05 -2.35 -3.77
C GLY A 70 2.15 -3.86 -3.64
N ALA A 71 2.17 -4.36 -2.40
CA ALA A 71 2.28 -5.77 -2.10
C ALA A 71 1.38 -6.17 -0.94
N VAL A 72 0.80 -7.37 -1.04
CA VAL A 72 0.08 -8.03 0.06
C VAL A 72 0.70 -9.38 0.34
N LEU A 73 1.02 -9.62 1.61
CA LEU A 73 1.33 -10.94 2.13
C LEU A 73 0.06 -11.54 2.71
N THR A 74 -0.31 -12.68 2.15
CA THR A 74 -1.41 -13.52 2.63
C THR A 74 -0.85 -14.84 3.16
N GLN A 75 -1.51 -15.40 4.16
CA GLN A 75 -1.22 -16.72 4.67
C GLN A 75 -2.49 -17.56 4.62
N GLU A 76 -2.38 -18.80 4.15
CA GLU A 76 -3.52 -19.71 4.17
C GLU A 76 -3.94 -20.02 5.63
N ASP A 77 -5.24 -19.92 5.91
CA ASP A 77 -5.82 -20.41 7.14
C ASP A 77 -6.05 -21.93 7.10
N LYS A 78 -6.55 -22.50 8.20
CA LYS A 78 -6.84 -23.94 8.30
C LYS A 78 -7.90 -24.42 7.30
N GLU A 79 -8.68 -23.51 6.72
CA GLU A 79 -9.69 -23.78 5.69
C GLU A 79 -9.11 -23.61 4.26
N GLY A 80 -7.82 -23.30 4.12
CA GLY A 80 -7.16 -23.05 2.85
C GLY A 80 -7.46 -21.68 2.24
N LYS A 81 -8.11 -20.76 2.97
CA LYS A 81 -8.36 -19.39 2.49
C LYS A 81 -7.17 -18.49 2.82
N GLY A 82 -6.72 -17.71 1.83
CA GLY A 82 -5.67 -16.72 2.05
C GLY A 82 -6.18 -15.56 2.90
N ARG A 83 -5.57 -15.35 4.07
CA ARG A 83 -5.83 -14.21 4.95
C ARG A 83 -4.66 -13.23 4.89
N PRO A 84 -4.90 -11.94 4.58
CA PRO A 84 -3.84 -10.96 4.60
C PRO A 84 -3.37 -10.70 6.04
N PHE A 85 -2.05 -10.60 6.22
CA PHE A 85 -1.46 -10.27 7.52
C PHE A 85 -0.46 -9.11 7.44
N LEU A 86 0.14 -8.88 6.26
CA LEU A 86 1.01 -7.74 6.03
C LEU A 86 0.74 -7.17 4.65
N TYR A 87 0.94 -5.86 4.56
CA TYR A 87 0.81 -5.12 3.35
C TYR A 87 1.90 -4.07 3.32
N GLU A 88 2.52 -3.94 2.16
CA GLU A 88 3.67 -3.09 1.93
C GLU A 88 3.46 -2.28 0.65
N SER A 89 4.06 -1.09 0.62
CA SER A 89 4.04 -0.26 -0.59
C SER A 89 5.31 0.56 -0.67
N ILE A 90 5.88 0.64 -1.86
CA ILE A 90 7.08 1.42 -2.14
C ILE A 90 6.83 2.35 -3.31
N THR A 91 7.10 3.63 -3.11
CA THR A 91 7.12 4.63 -4.18
C THR A 91 8.47 4.59 -4.89
N PHE A 92 8.44 4.55 -6.21
CA PHE A 92 9.65 4.57 -7.03
C PHE A 92 10.32 5.94 -7.02
N SER A 93 11.64 5.93 -7.11
CA SER A 93 12.44 7.13 -7.37
C SER A 93 12.17 7.68 -8.78
N LYS A 94 12.65 8.90 -9.04
CA LYS A 94 12.55 9.56 -10.35
C LYS A 94 13.16 8.74 -11.51
N TRP A 95 14.12 7.86 -11.19
CA TRP A 95 14.78 7.01 -12.18
C TRP A 95 14.06 5.68 -12.35
N GLU A 96 13.68 5.04 -11.24
CA GLU A 96 12.92 3.79 -11.25
C GLU A 96 11.56 3.94 -11.96
N SER A 97 10.92 5.11 -11.81
CA SER A 97 9.65 5.42 -12.48
C SER A 97 9.75 5.49 -14.01
N LYS A 98 10.98 5.53 -14.57
CA LYS A 98 11.24 5.60 -16.01
C LYS A 98 11.64 4.26 -16.61
N TYR A 99 11.79 3.22 -15.80
CA TYR A 99 12.10 1.89 -16.32
C TYR A 99 10.92 1.35 -17.12
N SER A 100 11.23 0.61 -18.19
CA SER A 100 10.22 -0.04 -19.01
C SER A 100 9.42 -1.02 -18.15
N GLN A 101 8.11 -0.81 -18.08
CA GLN A 101 7.19 -1.67 -17.34
C GLN A 101 6.66 -2.74 -18.30
N ILE A 102 7.09 -3.99 -18.12
CA ILE A 102 6.51 -5.13 -18.84
C ILE A 102 5.11 -5.35 -18.27
N LYS A 103 4.08 -5.19 -19.12
CA LYS A 103 2.73 -5.63 -18.75
C LYS A 103 2.64 -7.14 -18.97
N LEU A 104 2.43 -7.88 -17.88
CA LEU A 104 2.07 -9.30 -17.89
C LEU A 104 0.61 -9.48 -18.35
#